data_AF-A0A379USP1-F1
#
_entry.id   AF-A0A379USP1-F1
#
_cell.length_a   1.000
_cell.length_b   1.000
_cell.length_c   1.000
_cell.angle_alpha   90.00
_cell.angle_beta   90.00
_cell.angle_gamma   90.00
#
_symmetry.space_group_name_H-M   'P 1'
#
loop_
_entity.id
_entity.type
_entity.pdbx_description
1 polymer ?
#
loop_
_entity_poly.entity_id
_entity_poly.type
_entity_poly.pdbx_seq_one_letter_code
_entity_poly.pdbx_strand_id
1 'polypeptide(L)'
;MRDVTVEDIYIGNGVSELIVQAMQALLNSGDEMLVPAPDYPLWTAAVSLSSGKAVHYLCDESSDWFPDLDDIRAKITPRTRGIVIINPNNPTGAVYSKELLMEIVNIAREHNLIIFADEIYDKILYDDAEHHSIAALAPDLLTITFNGLSKTYRVAGFRQGWMVLNGPKKHAKGLY
;
A
#
# COMPACT_ATOMS: atom_id res chain seq x y z
N MET A 1 -10.80 9.13 -5.63
CA MET A 1 -10.14 8.69 -6.88
C MET A 1 -10.57 9.63 -7.98
N ARG A 2 -9.65 10.07 -8.84
CA ARG A 2 -9.94 10.93 -10.01
C ARG A 2 -9.42 10.21 -11.26
N ASP A 3 -10.17 10.28 -12.35
CA ASP A 3 -9.76 9.82 -13.69
C ASP A 3 -9.33 8.33 -13.78
N VAL A 4 -9.91 7.48 -12.92
CA VAL A 4 -9.77 6.02 -13.01
C VAL A 4 -10.71 5.49 -14.10
N THR A 5 -10.16 4.66 -14.98
CA THR A 5 -10.89 3.96 -16.04
C THR A 5 -10.87 2.45 -15.80
N VAL A 6 -11.66 1.69 -16.56
CA VAL A 6 -11.65 0.21 -16.46
C VAL A 6 -10.30 -0.39 -16.81
N GLU A 7 -9.49 0.29 -17.63
CA GLU A 7 -8.13 -0.11 -18.01
C GLU A 7 -7.11 0.07 -16.87
N ASP A 8 -7.50 0.77 -15.79
CA ASP A 8 -6.66 0.97 -14.61
C ASP A 8 -6.95 -0.06 -13.50
N ILE A 9 -7.86 -1.01 -13.76
CA ILE A 9 -8.34 -1.99 -12.78
C ILE A 9 -7.93 -3.39 -13.23
N TYR A 10 -7.24 -4.10 -12.35
CA TYR A 10 -6.82 -5.48 -12.58
C TYR A 10 -7.50 -6.37 -11.55
N ILE A 11 -8.27 -7.36 -12.02
CA ILE A 11 -8.92 -8.36 -11.18
C ILE A 11 -8.03 -9.61 -11.14
N GLY A 12 -7.89 -10.21 -9.97
CA GLY A 12 -7.08 -11.41 -9.77
C GLY A 12 -7.67 -12.39 -8.76
N ASN A 13 -6.97 -13.52 -8.59
CA ASN A 13 -7.22 -14.64 -7.69
C ASN A 13 -7.00 -14.27 -6.21
N GLY A 14 -7.68 -13.21 -5.78
CA GLY A 14 -7.51 -12.53 -4.51
C GLY A 14 -6.33 -11.55 -4.52
N VAL A 15 -6.37 -10.61 -3.57
CA VAL A 15 -5.35 -9.56 -3.40
C VAL A 15 -3.93 -10.12 -3.31
N SER A 16 -3.77 -11.32 -2.74
CA SER A 16 -2.47 -11.97 -2.60
C SER A 16 -1.72 -12.16 -3.93
N GLU A 17 -2.41 -12.52 -5.01
CA GLU A 17 -1.80 -12.66 -6.35
C GLU A 17 -1.34 -11.29 -6.86
N LEU A 18 -2.19 -10.27 -6.70
CA LEU A 18 -1.93 -8.93 -7.21
C LEU A 18 -0.78 -8.24 -6.47
N ILE A 19 -0.64 -8.46 -5.17
CA ILE A 19 0.53 -8.01 -4.39
C ILE A 19 1.82 -8.56 -4.99
N VAL A 20 1.86 -9.87 -5.28
CA VAL A 20 3.04 -10.51 -5.88
C VAL A 20 3.31 -9.93 -7.26
N GLN A 21 2.30 -9.82 -8.13
CA GLN A 21 2.46 -9.26 -9.47
C GLN A 21 2.95 -7.82 -9.45
N ALA A 22 2.42 -6.99 -8.54
CA ALA A 22 2.82 -5.60 -8.42
C ALA A 22 4.29 -5.45 -7.99
N MET A 23 4.75 -6.28 -7.05
CA MET A 23 6.16 -6.28 -6.63
C MET A 23 7.08 -6.83 -7.72
N GLN A 24 6.68 -7.92 -8.41
CA GLN A 24 7.47 -8.51 -9.50
C GLN A 24 7.63 -7.57 -10.70
N ALA A 25 6.61 -6.76 -11.00
CA ALA A 25 6.67 -5.79 -12.08
C ALA A 25 7.53 -4.56 -11.75
N LEU A 26 7.73 -4.26 -10.47
CA LEU A 26 8.42 -3.03 -10.03
C LEU A 26 9.90 -3.24 -9.69
N LEU A 27 10.22 -4.30 -8.95
CA LEU A 27 11.47 -4.41 -8.21
C LEU A 27 12.56 -5.14 -9.00
N ASN A 28 13.79 -4.62 -8.90
CA ASN A 28 15.02 -5.25 -9.33
C ASN A 28 15.94 -5.53 -8.13
N SER A 29 17.01 -6.30 -8.35
CA SER A 29 18.05 -6.55 -7.36
C SER A 29 18.62 -5.24 -6.78
N GLY A 30 18.48 -5.09 -5.46
CA GLY A 30 18.95 -3.92 -4.71
C GLY A 30 17.89 -2.85 -4.46
N ASP A 31 16.73 -2.93 -5.11
CA ASP A 31 15.61 -2.04 -4.81
C ASP A 31 15.06 -2.29 -3.40
N GLU A 32 14.58 -1.22 -2.77
CA GLU A 32 14.04 -1.25 -1.41
C GLU A 32 12.55 -0.87 -1.43
N MET A 33 11.75 -1.58 -0.63
CA MET A 33 10.35 -1.25 -0.36
C MET A 33 10.16 -1.02 1.13
N LEU A 34 9.56 0.12 1.49
CA LEU A 34 9.15 0.38 2.86
C LEU A 34 7.90 -0.45 3.19
N VAL A 35 7.96 -1.23 4.27
CA VAL A 35 6.88 -2.12 4.73
C VAL A 35 6.63 -1.86 6.22
N PRO A 36 5.37 -1.82 6.72
CA PRO A 36 5.13 -1.58 8.14
C PRO A 36 5.69 -2.71 9.01
N ALA A 37 5.98 -2.43 10.28
CA ALA A 37 6.26 -3.43 11.30
C ALA A 37 5.41 -3.11 12.55
N PRO A 38 4.51 -4.02 12.96
CA PRO A 38 4.27 -5.36 12.38
C PRO A 38 3.61 -5.30 10.99
N ASP A 39 3.87 -6.33 10.16
CA ASP A 39 3.35 -6.41 8.78
C ASP A 39 2.24 -7.47 8.62
N TYR A 40 1.57 -7.42 7.47
CA TYR A 40 0.97 -8.63 6.89
C TYR A 40 2.08 -9.38 6.13
N PRO A 41 2.49 -10.59 6.58
CA PRO A 41 3.77 -11.21 6.15
C PRO A 41 3.94 -11.41 4.64
N LEU A 42 2.83 -11.43 3.90
CA LEU A 42 2.88 -11.55 2.44
C LEU A 42 3.62 -10.37 1.79
N TRP A 43 3.52 -9.16 2.33
CA TRP A 43 4.21 -8.00 1.75
C TRP A 43 5.72 -8.16 1.81
N THR A 44 6.27 -8.51 2.98
CA THR A 44 7.70 -8.83 3.10
C THR A 44 8.11 -9.98 2.18
N ALA A 45 7.33 -11.06 2.14
CA ALA A 45 7.62 -12.20 1.27
C ALA A 45 7.59 -11.84 -0.22
N ALA A 46 6.62 -11.05 -0.68
CA ALA A 46 6.48 -10.64 -2.07
C ALA A 46 7.60 -9.71 -2.52
N VAL A 47 8.04 -8.79 -1.65
CA VAL A 47 9.21 -7.94 -1.90
C VAL A 47 10.47 -8.80 -2.09
N SER A 48 10.74 -9.72 -1.17
CA SER A 48 11.91 -10.61 -1.26
C SER A 48 11.84 -11.56 -2.46
N LEU A 49 10.66 -12.11 -2.77
CA LEU A 49 10.43 -12.95 -3.95
C LEU A 49 10.73 -12.19 -5.25
N SER A 50 10.51 -10.88 -5.24
CA SER A 50 10.74 -9.98 -6.38
C SER A 50 12.15 -9.37 -6.38
N SER A 51 13.12 -10.00 -5.71
CA SER A 51 14.53 -9.55 -5.59
C SER A 51 14.78 -8.23 -4.85
N GLY A 52 13.72 -7.63 -4.28
CA GLY A 52 13.82 -6.43 -3.47
C GLY A 52 14.13 -6.71 -2.00
N LYS A 53 14.50 -5.66 -1.27
CA LYS A 53 14.69 -5.67 0.18
C LYS A 53 13.51 -4.98 0.86
N ALA A 54 12.80 -5.72 1.71
CA ALA A 54 11.83 -5.12 2.62
C ALA A 54 12.58 -4.32 3.69
N VAL A 55 12.29 -3.03 3.78
CA VAL A 55 12.81 -2.11 4.79
C VAL A 55 11.68 -1.79 5.73
N HIS A 56 11.71 -2.40 6.92
CA HIS A 56 10.61 -2.27 7.87
C HIS A 56 10.64 -0.92 8.58
N TYR A 57 9.58 -0.11 8.44
CA TYR A 57 9.35 1.05 9.28
C TYR A 57 8.47 0.67 10.48
N LEU A 58 8.71 1.27 11.63
CA LEU A 58 8.01 0.94 12.87
C LEU A 58 6.62 1.60 12.90
N CYS A 59 5.65 0.85 13.43
CA CYS A 59 4.39 1.39 13.90
C CYS A 59 4.44 1.51 15.44
N ASP A 60 4.02 2.65 15.97
CA ASP A 60 4.09 2.95 17.41
C ASP A 60 2.85 2.46 18.15
N GLU A 61 3.01 1.38 18.93
CA GLU A 61 1.95 0.83 19.78
C GLU A 61 1.38 1.87 20.77
N SER A 62 2.20 2.81 21.25
CA SER A 62 1.75 3.84 22.21
C SER A 62 0.94 4.96 21.56
N SER A 63 0.99 5.04 20.22
CA SER A 63 0.22 5.98 19.38
C SER A 63 -0.76 5.21 18.50
N ASP A 64 -1.54 4.29 19.08
CA ASP A 64 -2.60 3.51 18.40
C ASP A 64 -2.10 2.74 17.17
N TRP A 65 -0.86 2.25 17.20
CA TRP A 65 -0.17 1.56 16.11
C TRP A 65 -0.02 2.39 14.82
N PHE A 66 -0.01 3.71 14.95
CA PHE A 66 0.24 4.59 13.81
C PHE A 66 1.69 4.46 13.33
N PRO A 67 1.94 4.50 12.00
CA PRO A 67 3.29 4.54 11.46
C PRO A 67 4.13 5.69 12.03
N ASP A 68 5.34 5.40 12.49
CA ASP A 68 6.31 6.40 12.92
C ASP A 68 6.88 7.11 11.68
N LEU A 69 6.48 8.37 11.49
CA LEU A 69 6.87 9.19 10.35
C LEU A 69 8.37 9.51 10.33
N ASP A 70 8.99 9.64 11.50
CA ASP A 70 10.42 9.94 11.59
C ASP A 70 11.26 8.70 11.28
N ASP A 71 10.82 7.52 11.75
CA ASP A 71 11.43 6.24 11.38
C ASP A 71 11.28 5.95 9.88
N ILE A 72 10.12 6.26 9.27
CA ILE A 72 9.94 6.22 7.81
C ILE A 72 11.00 7.08 7.12
N ARG A 73 11.09 8.36 7.48
CA ARG A 73 12.05 9.30 6.85
C ARG A 73 13.50 8.84 7.00
N ALA A 74 13.87 8.35 8.17
CA ALA A 74 15.23 7.89 8.47
C ALA A 74 15.65 6.65 7.65
N LYS A 75 14.68 5.87 7.16
CA LYS A 75 14.92 4.61 6.43
C LYS A 75 14.85 4.76 4.91
N ILE A 76 14.46 5.92 4.38
CA ILE A 76 14.46 6.18 2.94
C ILE A 76 15.90 6.27 2.42
N THR A 77 16.16 5.61 1.31
CA THR A 77 17.43 5.67 0.58
C THR A 77 17.18 5.97 -0.90
N PRO A 78 18.23 6.27 -1.70
CA PRO A 78 18.08 6.40 -3.15
C PRO A 78 17.57 5.14 -3.87
N ARG A 79 17.52 3.98 -3.18
CA ARG A 79 17.00 2.71 -3.72
C ARG A 79 15.55 2.45 -3.33
N THR A 80 14.95 3.29 -2.47
CA THR A 80 13.56 3.12 -2.06
C THR A 80 12.63 3.43 -3.23
N ARG A 81 11.81 2.44 -3.62
CA ARG A 81 10.91 2.54 -4.79
C ARG A 81 9.48 2.89 -4.42
N GLY A 82 9.09 2.59 -3.20
CA GLY A 82 7.73 2.79 -2.73
C GLY A 82 7.56 2.49 -1.24
N ILE A 83 6.35 2.75 -0.77
CA ILE A 83 5.91 2.49 0.59
C ILE A 83 4.59 1.72 0.57
N VAL A 84 4.54 0.64 1.34
CA VAL A 84 3.33 -0.13 1.60
C VAL A 84 2.62 0.46 2.80
N ILE A 85 1.33 0.76 2.66
CA ILE A 85 0.41 1.20 3.70
C ILE A 85 -0.69 0.15 3.80
N ILE A 86 -0.88 -0.43 4.98
CA ILE A 86 -1.95 -1.39 5.25
C ILE A 86 -2.95 -0.69 6.18
N ASN A 87 -4.11 -0.29 5.64
CA ASN A 87 -5.10 0.50 6.36
C ASN A 87 -6.54 0.16 5.90
N PRO A 88 -7.44 -0.33 6.79
CA PRO A 88 -7.19 -0.71 8.18
C PRO A 88 -6.15 -1.81 8.34
N ASN A 89 -5.36 -1.73 9.40
CA ASN A 89 -4.15 -2.53 9.55
C ASN A 89 -4.43 -3.96 10.03
N ASN A 90 -3.71 -4.92 9.45
CA ASN A 90 -3.55 -6.27 9.96
C ASN A 90 -2.05 -6.46 10.26
N PRO A 91 -1.65 -6.80 11.51
CA PRO A 91 -2.46 -7.41 12.57
C PRO A 91 -3.02 -6.45 13.63
N THR A 92 -2.71 -5.17 13.59
CA THR A 92 -2.95 -4.27 14.75
C THR A 92 -4.41 -3.82 14.91
N GLY A 93 -5.18 -3.82 13.83
CA GLY A 93 -6.55 -3.28 13.81
C GLY A 93 -6.65 -1.76 13.70
N ALA A 94 -5.52 -1.04 13.60
CA ALA A 94 -5.51 0.41 13.51
C ALA A 94 -6.23 0.94 12.26
N VAL A 95 -6.89 2.09 12.41
CA VAL A 95 -7.49 2.87 11.33
C VAL A 95 -6.82 4.23 11.32
N TYR A 96 -6.07 4.53 10.26
CA TYR A 96 -5.22 5.72 10.21
C TYR A 96 -6.03 6.99 9.99
N SER A 97 -5.69 8.04 10.73
CA SER A 97 -6.30 9.35 10.56
C SER A 97 -5.95 9.96 9.21
N LYS A 98 -6.82 10.85 8.71
CA LYS A 98 -6.58 11.59 7.47
C LYS A 98 -5.30 12.41 7.52
N GLU A 99 -5.00 13.00 8.67
CA GLU A 99 -3.82 13.83 8.91
C GLU A 99 -2.54 13.03 8.75
N LEU A 100 -2.48 11.83 9.34
CA LEU A 100 -1.34 10.94 9.20
C LEU A 100 -1.17 10.47 7.75
N LEU A 101 -2.26 10.11 7.08
CA LEU A 101 -2.21 9.72 5.67
C LEU A 101 -1.71 10.87 4.78
N MET A 102 -2.10 12.11 5.05
CA MET A 102 -1.58 13.29 4.35
C MET A 102 -0.08 13.48 4.56
N GLU A 103 0.44 13.24 5.76
CA GLU A 103 1.88 13.28 6.04
C GLU A 103 2.65 12.20 5.27
N ILE A 104 2.11 10.98 5.20
CA ILE A 104 2.69 9.90 4.38
C ILE A 104 2.69 10.29 2.89
N VAL A 105 1.62 10.91 2.40
CA VAL A 105 1.56 11.43 1.03
C VAL A 105 2.63 12.50 0.80
N ASN A 106 2.88 13.38 1.77
CA ASN A 106 3.94 14.39 1.68
C ASN A 106 5.32 13.75 1.60
N ILE A 107 5.62 12.78 2.46
CA ILE A 107 6.87 12.00 2.40
C ILE A 107 7.02 11.32 1.04
N ALA A 108 5.97 10.62 0.56
CA ALA A 108 6.02 9.93 -0.72
C ALA A 108 6.27 10.91 -1.89
N ARG A 109 5.68 12.10 -1.84
CA ARG A 109 5.90 13.16 -2.84
C ARG A 109 7.34 13.68 -2.83
N GLU A 110 7.85 14.03 -1.66
CA GLU A 110 9.22 14.57 -1.49
C GLU A 110 10.29 13.60 -1.99
N HIS A 111 10.05 12.30 -1.81
CA HIS A 111 10.99 11.24 -2.16
C HIS A 111 10.65 10.48 -3.44
N ASN A 112 9.64 10.92 -4.21
CA ASN A 112 9.20 10.30 -5.45
C ASN A 112 8.89 8.79 -5.31
N LEU A 113 8.17 8.43 -4.25
CA LEU A 113 7.80 7.05 -3.92
C LEU A 113 6.41 6.70 -4.45
N ILE A 114 6.24 5.46 -4.90
CA ILE A 114 4.91 4.89 -5.21
C ILE A 114 4.25 4.44 -3.91
N ILE A 115 2.96 4.76 -3.73
CA ILE A 115 2.19 4.31 -2.57
C ILE A 115 1.41 3.04 -2.94
N PHE A 116 1.62 1.96 -2.17
CA PHE A 116 0.86 0.72 -2.26
C PHE A 116 -0.09 0.64 -1.07
N ALA A 117 -1.39 0.80 -1.30
CA ALA A 117 -2.41 0.85 -0.26
C ALA A 117 -3.19 -0.46 -0.19
N ASP A 118 -2.92 -1.30 0.79
CA ASP A 118 -3.74 -2.48 1.09
C ASP A 118 -4.93 -2.05 1.95
N GLU A 119 -6.07 -1.89 1.28
CA GLU A 119 -7.33 -1.40 1.87
C GLU A 119 -8.39 -2.51 1.94
N ILE A 120 -7.97 -3.79 2.01
CA ILE A 120 -8.88 -4.95 2.01
C ILE A 120 -9.90 -4.97 3.17
N TYR A 121 -9.65 -4.18 4.22
CA TYR A 121 -10.50 -4.03 5.39
C TYR A 121 -11.27 -2.71 5.43
N ASP A 122 -11.29 -1.91 4.36
CA ASP A 122 -11.86 -0.54 4.31
C ASP A 122 -13.29 -0.38 4.82
N LYS A 123 -14.08 -1.47 4.82
CA LYS A 123 -15.48 -1.51 5.28
C LYS A 123 -15.69 -2.24 6.59
N ILE A 124 -14.63 -2.80 7.19
CA ILE A 124 -14.68 -3.47 8.49
C ILE A 124 -14.16 -2.46 9.51
N LEU A 125 -15.05 -1.55 9.88
CA LEU A 125 -14.81 -0.46 10.82
C LEU A 125 -15.76 -0.61 12.01
N TYR A 126 -15.35 -0.12 13.17
CA TYR A 126 -16.13 -0.17 14.41
C TYR A 126 -16.30 1.24 14.96
N ASP A 127 -17.36 1.43 15.77
CA ASP A 127 -17.66 2.69 16.45
C ASP A 127 -17.72 3.89 15.49
N ASP A 128 -16.92 4.91 15.73
CA ASP A 128 -16.81 6.14 14.94
C ASP A 128 -15.63 6.14 13.97
N ALA A 129 -14.95 4.99 13.79
CA ALA A 129 -13.82 4.89 12.88
C ALA A 129 -14.21 5.20 11.43
N GLU A 130 -13.49 6.14 10.82
CA GLU A 130 -13.67 6.54 9.42
C GLU A 130 -12.46 6.10 8.59
N HIS A 131 -12.70 5.35 7.52
CA HIS A 131 -11.65 5.00 6.55
C HIS A 131 -11.45 6.12 5.54
N HIS A 132 -10.19 6.47 5.29
CA HIS A 132 -9.80 7.37 4.22
C HIS A 132 -8.87 6.64 3.24
N SER A 133 -9.30 6.50 2.00
CA SER A 133 -8.42 5.95 0.96
C SER A 133 -7.31 6.95 0.60
N ILE A 134 -6.06 6.54 0.77
CA ILE A 134 -4.89 7.41 0.57
C ILE A 134 -4.74 7.85 -0.90
N ALA A 135 -5.23 7.04 -1.85
CA ALA A 135 -5.26 7.38 -3.27
C ALA A 135 -6.07 8.66 -3.56
N ALA A 136 -7.11 8.95 -2.77
CA ALA A 136 -7.87 10.19 -2.91
C ALA A 136 -7.12 11.42 -2.37
N LEU A 137 -6.16 11.21 -1.46
CA LEU A 137 -5.34 12.24 -0.84
C LEU A 137 -4.07 12.56 -1.64
N ALA A 138 -3.69 11.67 -2.56
CA ALA A 138 -2.50 11.80 -3.40
C ALA A 138 -2.84 11.88 -4.91
N PRO A 139 -3.66 12.83 -5.37
CA PRO A 139 -4.11 12.89 -6.77
C PRO A 139 -2.97 13.14 -7.78
N ASP A 140 -1.83 13.64 -7.32
CA ASP A 140 -0.64 13.96 -8.09
C ASP A 140 0.45 12.87 -8.07
N LEU A 141 0.26 11.80 -7.28
CA LEU A 141 1.18 10.66 -7.21
C LEU A 141 0.55 9.41 -7.83
N LEU A 142 1.39 8.52 -8.34
CA LEU A 142 0.95 7.17 -8.68
C LEU A 142 0.71 6.38 -7.37
N THR A 143 -0.52 5.92 -7.20
CA THR A 143 -0.91 5.05 -6.09
C THR A 143 -1.54 3.77 -6.62
N ILE A 144 -1.24 2.64 -5.99
CA ILE A 144 -1.84 1.33 -6.30
C ILE A 144 -2.63 0.88 -5.07
N THR A 145 -3.95 0.88 -5.17
CA THR A 145 -4.85 0.46 -4.08
C THR A 145 -5.34 -0.97 -4.31
N PHE A 146 -5.24 -1.82 -3.29
CA PHE A 146 -5.68 -3.21 -3.31
C PHE A 146 -6.93 -3.38 -2.44
N ASN A 147 -7.93 -4.11 -2.95
CA ASN A 147 -9.11 -4.49 -2.17
C ASN A 147 -9.74 -5.77 -2.77
N GLY A 148 -10.76 -6.33 -2.14
CA GLY A 148 -11.40 -7.54 -2.63
C GLY A 148 -12.58 -8.03 -1.80
N LEU A 149 -13.10 -9.19 -2.18
CA LEU A 149 -14.28 -9.76 -1.54
C LEU A 149 -13.96 -10.61 -0.29
N SER A 150 -12.69 -10.97 -0.13
CA SER A 150 -12.29 -12.02 0.83
C SER A 150 -12.66 -11.72 2.28
N LYS A 151 -12.50 -10.46 2.72
CA LYS A 151 -12.69 -10.07 4.12
C LYS A 151 -14.09 -9.50 4.32
N THR A 152 -14.35 -8.32 3.76
CA THR A 152 -15.63 -7.61 3.87
C THR A 152 -16.85 -8.46 3.49
N TYR A 153 -16.72 -9.32 2.48
CA TYR A 153 -17.84 -10.12 1.97
C TYR A 153 -17.76 -11.60 2.37
N ARG A 154 -16.82 -11.98 3.24
CA ARG A 154 -16.71 -13.33 3.85
C ARG A 154 -16.63 -14.50 2.85
N VAL A 155 -16.06 -14.26 1.68
CA VAL A 155 -15.93 -15.24 0.59
C VAL A 155 -14.47 -15.48 0.20
N ALA A 156 -13.57 -15.57 1.20
CA ALA A 156 -12.12 -15.70 0.96
C ALA A 156 -11.72 -16.87 0.04
N GLY A 157 -12.47 -17.97 0.07
CA GLY A 157 -12.26 -19.13 -0.80
C GLY A 157 -12.60 -18.91 -2.27
N PHE A 158 -13.37 -17.87 -2.62
CA PHE A 158 -13.74 -17.57 -4.01
C PHE A 158 -12.66 -16.80 -4.78
N ARG A 159 -11.60 -16.37 -4.07
CA ARG A 159 -10.40 -15.78 -4.69
C ARG A 159 -10.72 -14.58 -5.58
N GLN A 160 -11.46 -13.60 -5.07
CA GLN A 160 -11.79 -12.36 -5.78
C GLN A 160 -11.12 -11.15 -5.12
N GLY A 161 -10.24 -10.49 -5.86
CA GLY A 161 -9.59 -9.23 -5.47
C GLY A 161 -9.23 -8.40 -6.68
N TRP A 162 -8.91 -7.13 -6.45
CA TRP A 162 -8.51 -6.20 -7.49
C TRP A 162 -7.45 -5.22 -6.97
N MET A 163 -6.70 -4.65 -7.92
CA MET A 163 -5.85 -3.49 -7.69
C MET A 163 -6.27 -2.37 -8.65
N VAL A 164 -6.18 -1.13 -8.19
CA VAL A 164 -6.56 0.08 -8.94
C VAL A 164 -5.38 1.03 -8.99
N LEU A 165 -4.99 1.43 -10.20
CA LEU A 165 -3.98 2.45 -10.43
C LEU A 165 -4.65 3.83 -10.48
N ASN A 166 -4.22 4.76 -9.63
CA ASN A 166 -4.74 6.13 -9.54
C ASN A 166 -3.60 7.15 -9.62
N GLY A 167 -3.90 8.34 -10.16
CA GLY A 167 -2.94 9.43 -10.35
C GLY A 167 -2.23 9.44 -11.71
N PRO A 168 -1.17 10.26 -11.89
CA PRO A 168 -0.47 10.38 -13.16
C PRO A 168 0.23 9.08 -13.56
N LYS A 169 -0.14 8.50 -14.71
CA LYS A 169 0.40 7.21 -15.18
C LYS A 169 1.46 7.33 -16.27
N LYS A 170 1.72 8.54 -16.78
CA LYS A 170 2.64 8.74 -17.92
C LYS A 170 4.06 8.24 -17.61
N HIS A 171 4.53 8.43 -16.38
CA HIS A 171 5.83 7.94 -15.94
C HIS A 171 5.84 6.43 -15.63
N ALA A 172 4.67 5.81 -15.47
CA ALA A 172 4.51 4.37 -15.31
C ALA A 172 4.49 3.62 -16.65
N LYS A 173 4.44 4.35 -17.78
CA LYS A 173 4.58 3.77 -19.12
C LYS A 173 6.07 3.60 -19.45
N GLY A 174 6.66 2.47 -19.05
CA GLY A 174 7.93 2.01 -19.61
C GLY A 174 8.77 1.07 -18.76
N LEU A 175 8.73 -0.23 -19.10
CA LEU A 175 9.89 -1.14 -19.16
C LEU A 175 9.71 -2.05 -20.40
N TYR A 176 9.68 -1.44 -21.59
CA TYR A 176 10.02 -2.11 -22.86
C TYR A 176 11.23 -1.39 -23.46
#